data_AF-A0A954UY68-F1
#
_entry.id   AF-A0A954UY68-F1
#
_cell.length_a   1.000
_cell.length_b   1.000
_cell.length_c   1.000
_cell.angle_alpha   90.00
_cell.angle_beta   90.00
_cell.angle_gamma   90.00
#
_symmetry.space_group_name_H-M   'P 1'
#
loop_
_entity.id
_entity.type
_entity.pdbx_description
1 polymer ?
#
loop_
_entity_poly.entity_id
_entity_poly.type
_entity_poly.pdbx_seq_one_letter_code
_entity_poly.pdbx_strand_id
1 'polypeptide(L)'
;ATLYELVTLQPVIRAANRTAALHELRNLQVVPPRQLDANIPPPLEQIVLKCLQPDPHDRYRSAYELAEDLRRFLDGLAVVASSPGLIRRASRFIYAHPLSVLGVMAALTLCLLIPGIFWFADGGHWSLSSRGPPQESGFETSTATTQSLTKNSSPESTDMLRPSQTKNQNTQDRSPSQRRLLVEQLEDRKLLAVLAGDGFESANFNGGSGWIGAGWQVAGDAAVLSSSGPHAGQYQARLRSSSGDLIRAVDVSGKTDLHLQFWSKVSSFESSDKAQVRVSSDGIVWNTVQQFGSAQSDNQYHSFDIPISNPSNTLYVRFSAGMSSTSDQWYLDDIAVIGEPIGPPKISISDGTAVEGGDNYRFVD
;
A
#
# COMPACT_ATOMS: atom_id res chain seq x y z
N ALA A 1 -11.79 -8.09 -6.89
CA ALA A 1 -12.61 -9.13 -7.58
C ALA A 1 -13.55 -8.50 -8.59
N THR A 2 -14.44 -7.58 -8.18
CA THR A 2 -15.40 -6.92 -9.08
C THR A 2 -14.76 -6.24 -10.29
N LEU A 3 -13.68 -5.47 -10.10
CA LEU A 3 -12.98 -4.81 -11.21
C LEU A 3 -12.42 -5.81 -12.24
N TYR A 4 -11.89 -6.94 -11.78
CA TYR A 4 -11.41 -8.01 -12.67
C TYR A 4 -12.55 -8.57 -13.52
N GLU A 5 -13.70 -8.84 -12.90
CA GLU A 5 -14.88 -9.37 -13.58
C GLU A 5 -15.47 -8.36 -14.56
N LEU A 6 -15.49 -7.07 -14.24
CA LEU A 6 -15.93 -6.04 -15.16
C LEU A 6 -15.04 -5.96 -16.41
N VAL A 7 -13.73 -6.05 -16.22
CA VAL A 7 -12.76 -5.90 -17.32
C VAL A 7 -12.63 -7.17 -18.17
N THR A 8 -12.82 -8.35 -17.57
CA THR A 8 -12.66 -9.63 -18.28
C THR A 8 -13.98 -10.31 -18.62
N LEU A 9 -15.11 -9.80 -18.11
CA LEU A 9 -16.44 -10.44 -18.13
C LEU A 9 -16.44 -11.86 -17.53
N GLN A 10 -15.44 -12.20 -16.71
CA GLN A 10 -15.30 -13.51 -16.08
C GLN A 10 -15.04 -13.37 -14.58
N PRO A 11 -15.74 -14.15 -13.73
CA PRO A 11 -15.51 -14.12 -12.29
C PRO A 11 -14.14 -14.69 -11.94
N VAL A 12 -13.47 -14.04 -10.97
CA VAL A 12 -12.12 -14.43 -10.54
C VAL A 12 -12.12 -15.69 -9.66
N ILE A 13 -13.21 -15.94 -8.92
CA ILE A 13 -13.42 -17.14 -8.09
C ILE A 13 -14.65 -17.87 -8.65
N ARG A 14 -14.52 -19.16 -8.98
CA ARG A 14 -15.59 -19.96 -9.61
C ARG A 14 -16.21 -21.00 -8.68
N ALA A 15 -16.13 -20.79 -7.37
CA ALA A 15 -16.65 -21.71 -6.37
C ALA A 15 -18.18 -21.69 -6.23
N ALA A 16 -18.78 -22.88 -6.17
CA ALA A 16 -20.22 -23.09 -5.99
C ALA A 16 -20.70 -22.91 -4.53
N ASN A 17 -19.81 -23.01 -3.54
CA ASN A 17 -20.15 -22.88 -2.12
C ASN A 17 -19.03 -22.19 -1.32
N ARG A 18 -19.36 -21.67 -0.13
CA ARG A 18 -18.45 -20.85 0.71
C ARG A 18 -17.18 -21.60 1.11
N THR A 19 -17.27 -22.90 1.37
CA THR A 19 -16.12 -23.74 1.74
C THR A 19 -15.18 -23.97 0.55
N ALA A 20 -15.72 -24.21 -0.65
CA ALA A 20 -14.92 -24.26 -1.88
C ALA A 20 -14.29 -22.90 -2.21
N ALA A 21 -14.99 -21.79 -1.98
CA ALA A 21 -14.47 -20.44 -2.22
C ALA A 21 -13.26 -20.12 -1.34
N LEU A 22 -13.30 -20.51 -0.05
CA LEU A 22 -12.17 -20.34 0.87
C LEU A 22 -10.96 -21.20 0.47
N HIS A 23 -11.22 -22.42 -0.01
CA HIS A 23 -10.15 -23.30 -0.48
C HIS A 23 -9.52 -22.80 -1.80
N GLU A 24 -10.33 -22.26 -2.71
CA GLU A 24 -9.89 -21.66 -3.98
C GLU A 24 -9.14 -20.35 -3.74
N LEU A 25 -9.61 -19.50 -2.82
CA LEU A 25 -8.96 -18.24 -2.45
C LEU A 25 -7.53 -18.45 -1.93
N ARG A 26 -7.30 -19.52 -1.15
CA ARG A 26 -5.96 -19.82 -0.58
C ARG A 26 -4.93 -20.14 -1.65
N ASN A 27 -5.35 -20.71 -2.79
CA ASN A 27 -4.48 -21.15 -3.88
C ASN A 27 -4.73 -20.38 -5.19
N LEU A 28 -5.37 -19.21 -5.10
CA LEU A 28 -5.87 -18.49 -6.27
C LEU A 28 -4.72 -18.05 -7.18
N GLN A 29 -4.55 -18.73 -8.32
CA GLN A 29 -3.70 -18.24 -9.39
C GLN A 29 -4.53 -17.36 -10.32
N VAL A 30 -4.42 -16.06 -10.12
CA VAL A 30 -5.09 -15.06 -10.97
C VAL A 30 -4.45 -15.09 -12.36
N VAL A 31 -5.25 -15.42 -13.38
CA VAL A 31 -4.85 -15.28 -14.78
C VAL A 31 -4.76 -13.78 -15.09
N PRO A 32 -3.65 -13.26 -15.63
CA PRO A 32 -3.57 -11.86 -16.02
C PRO A 32 -4.67 -11.48 -17.04
N PRO A 33 -5.44 -10.40 -16.82
CA PRO A 33 -6.50 -9.96 -17.72
C PRO A 33 -6.10 -9.88 -19.20
N ARG A 34 -4.87 -9.46 -19.52
CA ARG A 34 -4.39 -9.34 -20.90
C ARG A 34 -4.11 -10.68 -21.58
N GLN A 35 -4.06 -11.78 -20.83
CA GLN A 35 -4.07 -13.13 -21.42
C GLN A 35 -5.46 -13.55 -21.89
N LEU A 36 -6.53 -12.93 -21.36
CA LEU A 36 -7.91 -13.18 -21.76
C LEU A 36 -8.34 -12.22 -22.86
N ASP A 37 -8.00 -10.94 -22.74
CA ASP A 37 -8.24 -9.93 -23.77
C ASP A 37 -7.03 -8.99 -23.90
N ALA A 38 -6.34 -9.11 -25.04
CA ALA A 38 -5.14 -8.32 -25.33
C ALA A 38 -5.41 -6.81 -25.49
N ASN A 39 -6.68 -6.41 -25.70
CA ASN A 39 -7.07 -5.00 -25.82
C ASN A 39 -7.08 -4.26 -24.49
N ILE A 40 -7.04 -4.98 -23.36
CA ILE A 40 -6.97 -4.37 -22.04
C ILE A 40 -5.64 -3.60 -21.91
N PRO A 41 -5.68 -2.29 -21.57
CA PRO A 41 -4.47 -1.50 -21.42
C PRO A 41 -3.54 -2.06 -20.31
N PRO A 42 -2.21 -2.13 -20.54
CA PRO A 42 -1.26 -2.63 -19.53
C PRO A 42 -1.36 -1.96 -18.15
N PRO A 43 -1.55 -0.63 -18.04
CA PRO A 43 -1.71 0.03 -16.74
C PRO A 43 -2.95 -0.47 -15.97
N LEU A 44 -4.06 -0.72 -16.68
CA LEU A 44 -5.29 -1.22 -16.07
C LEU A 44 -5.13 -2.65 -15.55
N GLU A 45 -4.44 -3.51 -16.31
CA GLU A 45 -4.08 -4.86 -15.85
C GLU A 45 -3.27 -4.82 -14.55
N GLN A 46 -2.33 -3.88 -14.42
CA GLN A 46 -1.51 -3.75 -13.21
C GLN A 46 -2.34 -3.38 -11.98
N ILE A 47 -3.26 -2.43 -12.13
CA ILE A 47 -4.20 -2.03 -11.06
C ILE A 47 -5.02 -3.25 -10.62
N VAL A 48 -5.60 -3.97 -11.58
CA VAL A 48 -6.41 -5.18 -11.32
C VAL A 48 -5.59 -6.25 -10.59
N LEU A 49 -4.36 -6.52 -11.03
CA LEU A 49 -3.48 -7.51 -10.40
C LEU A 49 -3.01 -7.10 -9.01
N LYS A 50 -2.81 -5.80 -8.76
CA LYS A 50 -2.49 -5.28 -7.43
C LYS A 50 -3.66 -5.45 -6.45
N CYS A 51 -4.90 -5.20 -6.88
CA CYS A 51 -6.09 -5.47 -6.07
C CYS A 51 -6.26 -6.95 -5.67
N LEU A 52 -5.70 -7.86 -6.47
CA LEU A 52 -5.86 -9.31 -6.28
C LEU A 52 -4.64 -9.99 -5.64
N GLN A 53 -3.69 -9.23 -5.09
CA GLN A 53 -2.55 -9.84 -4.41
C GLN A 53 -3.00 -10.65 -3.18
N PRO A 54 -2.43 -11.85 -2.96
CA PRO A 54 -2.80 -12.69 -1.82
C PRO A 54 -2.54 -11.99 -0.48
N ASP A 55 -1.35 -11.40 -0.32
CA ASP A 55 -0.96 -10.65 0.87
C ASP A 55 -1.71 -9.29 0.90
N PRO A 56 -2.44 -8.96 1.97
CA PRO A 56 -3.03 -7.63 2.16
C PRO A 56 -2.02 -6.48 2.02
N HIS A 57 -0.76 -6.66 2.41
CA HIS A 57 0.26 -5.61 2.34
C HIS A 57 0.70 -5.28 0.91
N ASP A 58 0.52 -6.22 -0.01
CA ASP A 58 0.83 -6.07 -1.44
C ASP A 58 -0.36 -5.48 -2.24
N ARG A 59 -1.53 -5.34 -1.60
CA ARG A 59 -2.72 -4.69 -2.18
C ARG A 59 -2.68 -3.18 -1.92
N TYR A 60 -3.64 -2.47 -2.53
CA TYR A 60 -3.94 -1.10 -2.10
C TYR A 60 -4.37 -1.11 -0.64
N ARG A 61 -3.75 -0.26 0.17
CA ARG A 61 -3.98 -0.21 1.61
C ARG A 61 -5.30 0.45 1.96
N SER A 62 -5.75 1.37 1.09
CA SER A 62 -7.05 2.01 1.19
C SER A 62 -7.76 2.02 -0.16
N ALA A 63 -9.09 2.19 -0.13
CA ALA A 63 -9.88 2.38 -1.35
C ALA A 63 -9.49 3.68 -2.08
N TYR A 64 -8.95 4.66 -1.36
CA TYR A 64 -8.46 5.92 -1.91
C TYR A 64 -7.25 5.71 -2.82
N GLU A 65 -6.26 4.91 -2.40
CA GLU A 65 -5.09 4.60 -3.26
C GLU A 65 -5.52 3.94 -4.58
N LEU A 66 -6.52 3.06 -4.54
CA LEU A 66 -7.09 2.44 -5.74
C LEU A 66 -7.80 3.47 -6.62
N ALA A 67 -8.61 4.36 -6.03
CA ALA A 67 -9.31 5.40 -6.76
C ALA A 67 -8.34 6.38 -7.45
N GLU A 68 -7.25 6.74 -6.76
CA GLU A 68 -6.18 7.59 -7.30
C GLU A 68 -5.48 6.93 -8.48
N ASP A 69 -5.13 5.64 -8.39
CA ASP A 69 -4.52 4.91 -9.51
C ASP A 69 -5.46 4.78 -10.71
N LEU A 70 -6.76 4.60 -10.47
CA LEU A 70 -7.76 4.59 -11.53
C LEU A 70 -7.92 5.98 -12.19
N ARG A 71 -7.87 7.07 -11.41
CA ARG A 71 -7.88 8.44 -11.96
C ARG A 71 -6.66 8.69 -12.84
N ARG A 72 -5.45 8.35 -12.35
CA ARG A 72 -4.21 8.44 -13.14
C ARG A 72 -4.30 7.68 -14.45
N PHE A 73 -4.86 6.47 -14.41
CA PHE A 73 -5.09 5.69 -15.63
C PHE A 73 -6.03 6.41 -16.62
N LEU A 74 -7.16 6.95 -16.15
CA LEU A 74 -8.11 7.69 -16.98
C LEU A 74 -7.51 8.97 -17.57
N ASP A 75 -6.63 9.64 -16.81
CA ASP A 75 -5.93 10.85 -17.23
C ASP A 75 -4.70 10.55 -18.12
N GLY A 76 -4.42 9.28 -18.43
CA GLY A 76 -3.26 8.87 -19.23
C GLY A 76 -1.91 9.03 -18.53
N LEU A 77 -1.91 9.21 -17.21
CA LEU A 77 -0.72 9.35 -16.36
C LEU A 77 -0.18 7.98 -15.96
N ALA A 78 1.10 7.95 -15.55
CA ALA A 78 1.72 6.73 -15.04
C ALA A 78 1.04 6.29 -13.72
N VAL A 79 0.55 5.04 -13.69
CA VAL A 79 -0.10 4.44 -12.52
C VAL A 79 0.94 3.99 -11.49
N VAL A 80 0.67 4.14 -10.20
CA VAL A 80 1.53 3.69 -9.10
C VAL A 80 1.63 2.16 -9.08
N ALA A 81 0.60 1.46 -9.59
CA ALA A 81 0.65 0.01 -9.83
C ALA A 81 1.78 -0.44 -10.80
N SER A 82 2.44 0.49 -11.51
CA SER A 82 3.58 0.16 -12.37
C SER A 82 4.79 -0.31 -11.58
N SER A 83 4.87 -1.64 -11.46
CA SER A 83 6.00 -2.53 -11.15
C SER A 83 6.08 -3.14 -9.74
N PRO A 84 5.86 -4.47 -9.71
CA PRO A 84 6.85 -5.37 -9.09
C PRO A 84 7.33 -6.47 -10.06
N GLY A 85 7.41 -6.20 -11.37
CA GLY A 85 7.79 -7.21 -12.38
C GLY A 85 9.21 -7.78 -12.22
N LEU A 86 10.13 -7.02 -11.62
CA LEU A 86 11.53 -7.43 -11.41
C LEU A 86 11.77 -7.96 -9.99
N ILE A 87 11.22 -7.28 -8.97
CA ILE A 87 11.39 -7.65 -7.56
C ILE A 87 10.67 -8.98 -7.25
N ARG A 88 9.52 -9.24 -7.88
CA ARG A 88 8.74 -10.47 -7.68
C ARG A 88 9.31 -11.69 -8.43
N ARG A 89 10.12 -11.49 -9.47
CA ARG A 89 10.88 -12.57 -10.11
C ARG A 89 12.08 -12.98 -9.26
N ALA A 90 12.76 -12.00 -8.63
CA ALA A 90 13.86 -12.27 -7.72
C ALA A 90 13.39 -12.94 -6.41
N SER A 91 12.31 -12.44 -5.78
CA SER A 91 11.83 -13.01 -4.52
C SER A 91 11.31 -14.44 -4.68
N ARG A 92 10.55 -14.73 -5.75
CA ARG A 92 10.06 -16.10 -6.01
C ARG A 92 11.20 -17.08 -6.32
N PHE A 93 12.29 -16.61 -6.95
CA PHE A 93 13.47 -17.43 -7.22
C PHE A 93 14.29 -17.72 -5.95
N ILE A 94 14.40 -16.75 -5.04
CA ILE A 94 15.07 -16.90 -3.74
C ILE A 94 14.31 -17.89 -2.84
N TYR A 95 12.97 -17.85 -2.82
CA TYR A 95 12.15 -18.78 -2.04
C TYR A 95 11.97 -20.17 -2.69
N ALA A 96 12.08 -20.29 -4.03
CA ALA A 96 11.92 -21.57 -4.73
C ALA A 96 13.20 -22.41 -4.82
N HIS A 97 14.40 -21.79 -4.71
CA HIS A 97 15.67 -22.49 -4.89
C HIS A 97 16.73 -22.09 -3.84
N PRO A 98 16.59 -22.53 -2.56
CA PRO A 98 17.56 -22.22 -1.50
C PRO A 98 18.98 -22.72 -1.82
N LEU A 99 19.10 -23.83 -2.58
CA LEU A 99 20.39 -24.42 -2.97
C LEU A 99 21.16 -23.58 -4.00
N SER A 100 20.49 -22.91 -4.94
CA SER A 100 21.17 -22.06 -5.93
C SER A 100 21.64 -20.74 -5.32
N VAL A 101 20.87 -20.17 -4.38
CA VAL A 101 21.30 -18.97 -3.62
C VAL A 101 22.54 -19.29 -2.79
N LEU A 102 22.55 -20.45 -2.12
CA LEU A 102 23.72 -20.92 -1.38
C LEU A 102 24.93 -21.14 -2.30
N GLY A 103 24.72 -21.68 -3.50
CA GLY A 103 25.77 -21.88 -4.51
C GLY A 103 26.38 -20.57 -5.03
N VAL A 104 25.55 -19.56 -5.32
CA VAL A 104 26.03 -18.23 -5.76
C VAL A 104 26.79 -17.53 -4.63
N MET A 105 26.28 -17.59 -3.40
CA MET A 105 26.96 -17.02 -2.24
C MET A 105 28.30 -17.72 -1.96
N ALA A 106 28.36 -19.05 -2.08
CA ALA A 106 29.60 -19.81 -1.94
C ALA A 106 30.60 -19.53 -3.07
N ALA A 107 30.13 -19.32 -4.31
CA ALA A 107 30.99 -18.94 -5.43
C ALA A 107 31.57 -17.53 -5.26
N LEU A 108 30.78 -16.58 -4.76
CA LEU A 108 31.22 -15.21 -4.48
C LEU A 108 32.24 -15.16 -3.32
N THR A 109 32.01 -15.90 -2.24
CA THR A 109 33.00 -15.99 -1.15
C THR A 109 34.28 -16.65 -1.60
N LEU A 110 34.21 -17.70 -2.44
CA LEU A 110 35.40 -18.34 -3.00
C LEU A 110 36.17 -17.40 -3.92
N CYS A 111 35.48 -16.65 -4.80
CA CYS A 111 36.11 -15.64 -5.68
C CYS A 111 36.81 -14.52 -4.90
N LEU A 112 36.30 -14.14 -3.73
CA LEU A 112 36.92 -13.11 -2.88
C LEU A 112 38.11 -13.62 -2.07
N LEU A 113 38.15 -14.92 -1.75
CA LEU A 113 39.23 -15.51 -0.96
C LEU A 113 40.43 -15.99 -1.80
N ILE A 114 40.20 -16.41 -3.05
CA ILE A 114 41.28 -16.88 -3.96
C ILE A 114 42.40 -15.84 -4.19
N PRO A 115 42.11 -14.53 -4.40
CA PRO A 115 43.15 -13.52 -4.59
C PRO A 115 44.04 -13.33 -3.35
N GLY A 116 43.47 -13.45 -2.14
CA GLY A 116 44.21 -13.28 -0.88
C GLY A 116 45.22 -14.41 -0.63
N ILE A 117 44.91 -15.63 -1.07
CA ILE A 117 45.80 -16.80 -0.95
C ILE A 117 46.97 -16.68 -1.94
N PHE A 118 46.73 -16.15 -3.15
CA PHE A 118 47.78 -15.91 -4.14
C PHE A 118 48.75 -14.79 -3.72
N TRP A 119 48.26 -13.71 -3.12
CA TRP A 119 49.11 -12.64 -2.57
C TRP A 119 49.97 -13.10 -1.39
N PHE A 120 49.47 -14.05 -0.58
CA PHE A 120 50.23 -14.60 0.54
C PHE A 120 51.28 -15.63 0.09
N ALA A 121 51.03 -16.34 -1.01
CA ALA A 121 51.96 -17.32 -1.57
C ALA A 121 53.10 -16.71 -2.40
N ASP A 122 52.92 -15.50 -2.98
CA ASP A 122 53.89 -14.87 -3.88
C ASP A 122 54.65 -13.66 -3.28
N GLY A 123 54.47 -13.39 -1.97
CA GLY A 123 55.21 -12.37 -1.22
C GLY A 123 56.66 -12.71 -0.89
N GLY A 124 57.28 -13.61 -1.66
CA GLY A 124 58.59 -14.22 -1.41
C GLY A 124 59.70 -13.77 -2.36
N HIS A 125 59.78 -12.48 -2.74
CA HIS A 125 61.05 -11.91 -3.17
C HIS A 125 61.08 -10.39 -2.92
N TRP A 126 61.69 -9.99 -1.81
CA TRP A 126 62.43 -8.74 -1.75
C TRP A 126 63.76 -9.10 -1.12
N SER A 127 64.80 -9.07 -1.95
CA SER A 127 66.17 -9.31 -1.51
C SER A 127 66.63 -8.12 -0.67
N LEU A 128 66.96 -8.34 0.59
CA LEU A 128 67.84 -7.44 1.32
C LEU A 128 69.08 -8.20 1.79
N SER A 129 70.21 -7.60 1.47
CA SER A 129 71.57 -8.12 1.52
C SER A 129 72.08 -8.45 2.93
N SER A 130 72.96 -9.44 2.91
CA SER A 130 73.75 -10.11 3.95
C SER A 130 74.61 -9.26 4.91
N ARG A 131 74.70 -9.74 6.16
CA ARG A 131 75.88 -9.92 7.08
C ARG A 131 75.43 -9.75 8.55
N GLY A 132 75.72 -10.60 9.54
CA GLY A 132 76.51 -11.84 9.70
C GLY A 132 76.15 -12.56 11.03
N PRO A 133 76.80 -13.69 11.40
CA PRO A 133 76.37 -14.65 12.44
C PRO A 133 77.28 -14.63 13.71
N PRO A 134 77.28 -15.61 14.67
CA PRO A 134 76.22 -16.46 15.27
C PRO A 134 76.28 -16.56 16.83
N GLN A 135 75.26 -17.19 17.46
CA GLN A 135 75.39 -18.22 18.55
C GLN A 135 73.96 -18.59 19.02
N GLU A 136 73.42 -19.78 18.75
CA GLU A 136 73.64 -21.14 19.29
C GLU A 136 72.94 -21.50 20.62
N SER A 137 72.43 -22.74 20.62
CA SER A 137 71.72 -23.52 21.64
C SER A 137 70.27 -23.08 21.91
N GLY A 138 69.27 -23.94 21.90
CA GLY A 138 69.22 -25.37 21.67
C GLY A 138 67.89 -25.93 22.19
N PHE A 139 67.62 -27.15 21.74
CA PHE A 139 66.80 -28.16 22.38
C PHE A 139 65.36 -28.40 21.88
N GLU A 140 65.18 -29.69 21.60
CA GLU A 140 64.12 -30.43 20.95
C GLU A 140 62.87 -30.54 21.84
N THR A 141 61.71 -30.89 21.26
CA THR A 141 61.18 -32.27 21.34
C THR A 141 59.70 -32.31 20.93
N SER A 142 59.45 -33.28 20.06
CA SER A 142 58.21 -33.97 19.69
C SER A 142 57.13 -34.11 20.76
N THR A 143 55.86 -34.22 20.33
CA THR A 143 54.89 -35.31 20.61
C THR A 143 53.50 -34.83 20.14
N ALA A 144 52.82 -35.45 19.17
CA ALA A 144 52.22 -36.79 19.09
C ALA A 144 50.74 -36.80 19.53
N THR A 145 49.91 -37.38 18.63
CA THR A 145 48.66 -38.15 18.92
C THR A 145 47.44 -37.30 19.34
N THR A 146 46.17 -37.53 18.98
CA THR A 146 45.35 -38.74 18.70
C THR A 146 44.02 -38.21 18.11
N GLN A 147 43.53 -38.68 16.96
CA GLN A 147 42.38 -39.61 16.78
C GLN A 147 41.11 -39.27 17.60
N SER A 148 39.87 -39.52 17.21
CA SER A 148 39.19 -40.06 16.01
C SER A 148 37.69 -40.15 16.33
N LEU A 149 36.87 -40.44 15.29
CA LEU A 149 35.62 -41.23 15.34
C LEU A 149 34.43 -40.60 16.12
N THR A 150 33.21 -40.51 15.58
CA THR A 150 32.47 -41.59 14.90
C THR A 150 31.45 -41.08 13.88
N LYS A 151 31.29 -41.95 12.88
CA LYS A 151 30.33 -42.01 11.80
C LYS A 151 29.05 -42.70 12.31
N ASN A 152 27.87 -42.35 11.79
CA ASN A 152 26.94 -43.38 11.34
C ASN A 152 25.85 -42.88 10.37
N SER A 153 25.73 -43.69 9.32
CA SER A 153 24.73 -43.89 8.26
C SER A 153 23.32 -44.22 8.80
N SER A 154 22.21 -44.32 8.07
CA SER A 154 21.84 -44.38 6.64
C SER A 154 20.28 -44.28 6.56
N PRO A 155 19.66 -44.28 5.35
CA PRO A 155 18.30 -43.80 5.09
C PRO A 155 17.27 -44.93 4.86
N GLU A 156 15.99 -44.56 4.69
CA GLU A 156 14.99 -45.44 4.08
C GLU A 156 13.92 -44.66 3.29
N SER A 157 13.65 -45.14 2.08
CA SER A 157 12.58 -44.79 1.12
C SER A 157 11.25 -45.44 1.53
N THR A 158 10.05 -45.12 1.02
CA THR A 158 9.54 -45.52 -0.32
C THR A 158 8.08 -45.02 -0.54
N ASP A 159 7.77 -44.66 -1.79
CA ASP A 159 6.55 -44.78 -2.61
C ASP A 159 5.14 -44.16 -2.36
N MET A 160 4.73 -43.45 -3.43
CA MET A 160 3.47 -43.45 -4.23
C MET A 160 2.08 -43.67 -3.60
N LEU A 161 1.13 -42.75 -3.92
CA LEU A 161 -0.20 -43.08 -4.52
C LEU A 161 -0.98 -41.82 -4.98
N ARG A 162 -1.62 -41.93 -6.16
CA ARG A 162 -2.48 -40.97 -6.88
C ARG A 162 -3.95 -41.44 -6.81
N PRO A 163 -4.95 -40.55 -6.71
CA PRO A 163 -6.10 -40.56 -7.64
C PRO A 163 -6.69 -39.13 -7.84
N SER A 164 -7.66 -38.77 -8.68
CA SER A 164 -8.28 -39.21 -9.94
C SER A 164 -9.20 -38.04 -10.31
N GLN A 165 -9.31 -37.71 -11.60
CA GLN A 165 -10.18 -36.64 -12.09
C GLN A 165 -11.66 -37.10 -12.12
N THR A 166 -12.58 -36.24 -11.67
CA THR A 166 -14.00 -36.35 -12.06
C THR A 166 -14.55 -34.99 -12.47
N LYS A 167 -15.02 -34.95 -13.71
CA LYS A 167 -15.67 -33.85 -14.42
C LYS A 167 -17.12 -33.76 -13.94
N ASN A 168 -17.61 -32.58 -13.56
CA ASN A 168 -19.05 -32.34 -13.47
C ASN A 168 -19.41 -30.94 -13.97
N GLN A 169 -20.22 -30.92 -15.02
CA GLN A 169 -20.89 -29.78 -15.61
C GLN A 169 -22.08 -29.40 -14.73
N ASN A 170 -22.24 -28.12 -14.41
CA ASN A 170 -23.55 -27.49 -14.25
C ASN A 170 -23.41 -25.97 -14.23
N THR A 171 -23.79 -25.36 -15.35
CA THR A 171 -23.96 -23.91 -15.55
C THR A 171 -25.37 -23.54 -15.07
N GLN A 172 -25.50 -22.59 -14.14
CA GLN A 172 -26.81 -22.04 -13.80
C GLN A 172 -26.74 -20.51 -13.76
N ASP A 173 -27.33 -19.94 -14.80
CA ASP A 173 -27.50 -18.52 -15.10
C ASP A 173 -28.41 -17.85 -14.03
N ARG A 174 -28.05 -16.65 -13.55
CA ARG A 174 -28.79 -15.94 -12.48
C ARG A 174 -29.70 -14.86 -13.07
N SER A 175 -30.92 -14.76 -12.52
CA SER A 175 -32.02 -14.03 -13.14
C SER A 175 -31.91 -12.49 -13.08
N PRO A 176 -32.59 -11.77 -13.99
CA PRO A 176 -32.54 -10.30 -14.12
C PRO A 176 -32.94 -9.51 -12.87
N SER A 177 -33.83 -10.06 -12.04
CA SER A 177 -34.36 -9.37 -10.84
C SER A 177 -33.29 -9.14 -9.77
N GLN A 178 -32.33 -10.07 -9.65
CA GLN A 178 -31.22 -9.96 -8.71
C GLN A 178 -30.17 -8.93 -9.18
N ARG A 179 -30.06 -8.69 -10.49
CA ARG A 179 -29.22 -7.61 -11.02
C ARG A 179 -29.83 -6.24 -10.71
N ARG A 180 -31.16 -6.12 -10.78
CA ARG A 180 -31.88 -4.86 -10.50
C ARG A 180 -31.74 -4.41 -9.04
N LEU A 181 -31.86 -5.34 -8.10
CA LEU A 181 -31.66 -5.08 -6.66
C LEU A 181 -30.22 -4.62 -6.33
N LEU A 182 -29.22 -5.09 -7.07
CA LEU A 182 -27.83 -4.66 -6.87
C LEU A 182 -27.60 -3.23 -7.36
N VAL A 183 -28.24 -2.84 -8.46
CA VAL A 183 -28.16 -1.47 -9.01
C VAL A 183 -28.85 -0.48 -8.05
N GLU A 184 -30.03 -0.83 -7.54
CA GLU A 184 -30.78 -0.02 -6.57
C GLU A 184 -30.00 0.12 -5.23
N GLN A 185 -29.32 -0.93 -4.78
CA GLN A 185 -28.41 -0.88 -3.62
C GLN A 185 -27.12 -0.07 -3.86
N LEU A 186 -26.71 0.13 -5.12
CA LEU A 186 -25.58 0.99 -5.48
C LEU A 186 -26.01 2.46 -5.61
N GLU A 187 -27.28 2.73 -5.95
CA GLU A 187 -27.86 4.07 -5.97
C GLU A 187 -28.07 4.64 -4.55
N ASP A 188 -28.43 3.79 -3.58
CA ASP A 188 -28.52 4.19 -2.16
C ASP A 188 -27.14 4.42 -1.49
N ARG A 189 -26.06 3.89 -2.07
CA ARG A 189 -24.71 4.35 -1.74
C ARG A 189 -24.41 5.62 -2.53
N LYS A 190 -25.04 6.72 -2.12
CA LYS A 190 -24.59 8.09 -2.40
C LYS A 190 -23.05 8.11 -2.49
N LEU A 191 -22.53 8.22 -3.71
CA LEU A 191 -21.11 8.22 -4.00
C LEU A 191 -20.53 9.54 -3.48
N LEU A 192 -20.22 9.62 -2.19
CA LEU A 192 -19.44 10.71 -1.63
C LEU A 192 -18.11 10.74 -2.40
N ALA A 193 -17.96 11.75 -3.25
CA ALA A 193 -16.76 11.89 -4.05
C ALA A 193 -15.64 12.35 -3.13
N VAL A 194 -14.53 11.62 -3.10
CA VAL A 194 -13.32 12.11 -2.43
C VAL A 194 -12.79 13.29 -3.23
N LEU A 195 -12.90 14.48 -2.63
CA LEU A 195 -12.50 15.77 -3.19
C LEU A 195 -11.01 15.98 -3.03
N ALA A 196 -10.49 15.68 -1.83
CA ALA A 196 -9.07 15.67 -1.55
C ALA A 196 -8.71 14.59 -0.54
N GLY A 197 -7.47 14.11 -0.57
CA GLY A 197 -6.99 13.11 0.38
C GLY A 197 -5.46 13.12 0.56
N ASP A 198 -4.99 12.70 1.72
CA ASP A 198 -3.56 12.53 2.01
C ASP A 198 -3.34 11.52 3.15
N GLY A 199 -2.68 10.39 2.82
CA GLY A 199 -2.17 9.42 3.79
C GLY A 199 -0.67 9.60 4.06
N PHE A 200 -0.06 10.70 3.62
CA PHE A 200 1.35 11.04 3.85
C PHE A 200 2.39 10.08 3.24
N GLU A 201 1.96 9.17 2.35
CA GLU A 201 2.83 8.15 1.71
C GLU A 201 3.94 8.73 0.81
N SER A 202 3.93 10.03 0.55
CA SER A 202 5.05 10.74 -0.09
C SER A 202 6.29 10.87 0.82
N ALA A 203 6.19 10.43 2.08
CA ALA A 203 7.22 10.59 3.12
C ALA A 203 7.53 12.07 3.46
N ASN A 204 6.68 12.98 3.01
CA ASN A 204 6.79 14.41 3.26
C ASN A 204 5.40 15.08 3.14
N PHE A 205 5.36 16.39 3.33
CA PHE A 205 4.11 17.17 3.35
C PHE A 205 3.65 17.68 1.96
N ASN A 206 4.32 17.31 0.88
CA ASN A 206 3.96 17.71 -0.50
C ASN A 206 3.13 16.65 -1.23
N GLY A 207 2.65 15.63 -0.51
CA GLY A 207 1.83 14.55 -1.04
C GLY A 207 0.34 14.91 -1.19
N GLY A 208 -0.48 13.87 -1.24
CA GLY A 208 -1.93 13.95 -1.38
C GLY A 208 -2.43 14.31 -2.79
N SER A 209 -3.73 14.18 -3.01
CA SER A 209 -4.41 14.59 -4.25
C SER A 209 -5.65 15.43 -3.96
N GLY A 210 -6.06 16.25 -4.93
CA GLY A 210 -7.27 17.09 -4.84
C GLY A 210 -7.13 18.37 -3.99
N TRP A 211 -6.00 18.55 -3.32
CA TRP A 211 -5.70 19.77 -2.56
C TRP A 211 -5.26 20.92 -3.47
N ILE A 212 -5.53 22.14 -3.03
CA ILE A 212 -5.02 23.37 -3.64
C ILE A 212 -3.55 23.54 -3.21
N GLY A 213 -2.66 23.73 -4.19
CA GLY A 213 -1.24 24.00 -3.97
C GLY A 213 -0.37 22.74 -3.86
N ALA A 214 0.94 22.96 -3.71
CA ALA A 214 1.96 21.91 -3.81
C ALA A 214 2.07 20.98 -2.57
N GLY A 215 1.44 21.32 -1.45
CA GLY A 215 1.60 20.60 -0.19
C GLY A 215 0.85 21.23 0.96
N TRP A 216 0.97 20.62 2.14
CA TRP A 216 0.56 21.23 3.40
C TRP A 216 1.46 22.42 3.72
N GLN A 217 0.85 23.49 4.22
CA GLN A 217 1.59 24.55 4.90
C GLN A 217 1.91 24.05 6.31
N VAL A 218 3.19 23.98 6.63
CA VAL A 218 3.69 23.36 7.87
C VAL A 218 4.39 24.42 8.71
N ALA A 219 4.09 24.46 10.00
CA ALA A 219 4.83 25.26 10.97
C ALA A 219 5.11 24.47 12.27
N GLY A 220 6.16 24.87 12.97
CA GLY A 220 6.57 24.30 14.26
C GLY A 220 6.99 22.82 14.22
N ASP A 221 6.80 22.11 15.33
CA ASP A 221 7.16 20.67 15.44
C ASP A 221 6.09 19.79 14.78
N ALA A 222 6.25 19.64 13.46
CA ALA A 222 5.49 18.72 12.63
C ALA A 222 6.44 17.89 11.75
N ALA A 223 6.17 16.60 11.61
CA ALA A 223 6.96 15.69 10.80
C ALA A 223 6.10 14.61 10.15
N VAL A 224 6.54 14.11 9.00
CA VAL A 224 6.05 12.85 8.42
C VAL A 224 7.04 11.75 8.77
N LEU A 225 6.57 10.64 9.30
CA LEU A 225 7.42 9.56 9.81
C LEU A 225 6.77 8.19 9.62
N SER A 226 7.59 7.15 9.62
CA SER A 226 7.15 5.75 9.48
C SER A 226 7.18 4.95 10.79
N SER A 227 7.73 5.53 11.85
CA SER A 227 7.75 4.92 13.18
C SER A 227 6.41 5.09 13.89
N SER A 228 6.23 4.45 15.05
CA SER A 228 5.05 4.61 15.90
C SER A 228 3.75 4.05 15.31
N GLY A 229 3.81 3.19 14.29
CA GLY A 229 2.66 2.47 13.74
C GLY A 229 1.60 3.37 13.10
N PRO A 230 1.79 3.80 11.84
CA PRO A 230 0.77 4.41 10.98
C PRO A 230 -0.54 3.60 10.96
N HIS A 231 -1.67 4.28 10.76
CA HIS A 231 -2.97 3.61 10.69
C HIS A 231 -3.06 2.78 9.41
N ALA A 232 -2.75 3.42 8.29
CA ALA A 232 -2.54 2.79 7.00
C ALA A 232 -1.16 3.20 6.49
N GLY A 233 -0.76 2.68 5.34
CA GLY A 233 0.45 3.20 4.73
C GLY A 233 1.77 2.78 5.43
N GLN A 234 2.83 3.49 5.05
CA GLN A 234 4.13 3.47 5.71
C GLN A 234 4.36 4.74 6.50
N TYR A 235 3.59 5.80 6.26
CA TYR A 235 3.85 7.12 6.82
C TYR A 235 2.60 7.68 7.48
N GLN A 236 2.83 8.55 8.45
CA GLN A 236 1.80 9.30 9.15
C GLN A 236 2.36 10.69 9.47
N ALA A 237 1.50 11.68 9.62
CA ALA A 237 1.90 12.96 10.18
C ALA A 237 1.94 12.90 11.71
N ARG A 238 2.89 13.61 12.31
CA ARG A 238 2.99 13.82 13.75
C ARG A 238 3.16 15.29 14.06
N LEU A 239 2.33 15.82 14.95
CA LEU A 239 2.48 17.15 15.55
C LEU A 239 2.80 17.01 17.03
N ARG A 240 3.60 17.93 17.57
CA ARG A 240 3.99 17.98 19.00
C ARG A 240 4.12 19.42 19.50
N SER A 241 4.36 19.60 20.79
CA SER A 241 4.53 20.90 21.46
C SER A 241 3.32 21.83 21.26
N SER A 242 3.49 23.12 21.55
CA SER A 242 2.49 24.15 21.27
C SER A 242 2.62 24.75 19.86
N SER A 243 3.55 24.26 19.04
CA SER A 243 3.92 24.91 17.77
C SER A 243 3.53 24.14 16.51
N GLY A 244 3.33 22.82 16.58
CA GLY A 244 3.01 21.99 15.43
C GLY A 244 1.70 22.42 14.76
N ASP A 245 1.74 22.70 13.47
CA ASP A 245 0.59 23.23 12.74
C ASP A 245 0.63 22.80 11.27
N LEU A 246 -0.49 22.28 10.78
CA LEU A 246 -0.70 21.90 9.38
C LEU A 246 -1.92 22.60 8.83
N ILE A 247 -1.81 23.26 7.68
CA ILE A 247 -2.91 23.90 6.98
C ILE A 247 -2.93 23.47 5.52
N ARG A 248 -4.12 23.16 4.99
CA ARG A 248 -4.29 22.95 3.54
C ARG A 248 -5.70 23.30 3.09
N ALA A 249 -5.82 23.71 1.83
CA ALA A 249 -7.08 24.12 1.24
C ALA A 249 -7.54 23.11 0.16
N VAL A 250 -8.84 22.97 0.01
CA VAL A 250 -9.49 22.16 -1.03
C VAL A 250 -10.59 22.97 -1.69
N ASP A 251 -10.74 22.81 -3.01
CA ASP A 251 -11.87 23.38 -3.75
C ASP A 251 -13.11 22.51 -3.54
N VAL A 252 -14.15 23.13 -2.99
CA VAL A 252 -15.45 22.50 -2.71
C VAL A 252 -16.57 23.17 -3.51
N SER A 253 -16.22 23.91 -4.56
CA SER A 253 -17.18 24.56 -5.45
C SER A 253 -18.16 23.54 -6.03
N GLY A 254 -19.45 23.84 -5.91
CA GLY A 254 -20.50 22.96 -6.43
C GLY A 254 -20.64 21.64 -5.66
N LYS A 255 -20.18 21.58 -4.40
CA LYS A 255 -20.31 20.41 -3.53
C LYS A 255 -21.23 20.69 -2.35
N THR A 256 -21.95 19.66 -1.90
CA THR A 256 -22.82 19.62 -0.72
C THR A 256 -22.48 18.41 0.15
N ASP A 257 -23.06 18.34 1.35
CA ASP A 257 -22.86 17.22 2.28
C ASP A 257 -21.37 16.93 2.51
N LEU A 258 -20.65 17.99 2.90
CA LEU A 258 -19.20 17.94 3.02
C LEU A 258 -18.81 17.32 4.35
N HIS A 259 -17.84 16.42 4.29
CA HIS A 259 -17.32 15.71 5.44
C HIS A 259 -15.79 15.74 5.45
N LEU A 260 -15.22 15.99 6.62
CA LEU A 260 -13.79 15.83 6.88
C LEU A 260 -13.60 14.51 7.63
N GLN A 261 -12.94 13.57 6.95
CA GLN A 261 -12.59 12.26 7.48
C GLN A 261 -11.10 12.16 7.74
N PHE A 262 -10.70 11.52 8.83
CA PHE A 262 -9.29 11.24 9.13
C PHE A 262 -9.18 10.22 10.27
N TRP A 263 -7.99 9.64 10.40
CA TRP A 263 -7.60 8.84 11.55
C TRP A 263 -6.67 9.62 12.44
N SER A 264 -6.88 9.53 13.75
CA SER A 264 -6.07 10.24 14.74
C SER A 264 -5.71 9.35 15.92
N LYS A 265 -4.48 9.50 16.39
CA LYS A 265 -3.97 8.85 17.61
C LYS A 265 -3.27 9.87 18.49
N VAL A 266 -3.59 9.85 19.77
CA VAL A 266 -3.05 10.79 20.76
C VAL A 266 -2.32 10.00 21.85
N SER A 267 -1.14 10.47 22.25
CA SER A 267 -0.34 9.82 23.28
C SER A 267 0.26 10.85 24.24
N SER A 268 0.24 10.50 25.52
CA SER A 268 0.82 11.25 26.65
C SER A 268 0.14 12.59 26.96
N PHE A 269 -1.09 12.84 26.51
CA PHE A 269 -1.73 14.13 26.81
C PHE A 269 -2.13 14.22 28.29
N GLU A 270 -1.76 15.32 28.92
CA GLU A 270 -2.25 15.71 30.25
C GLU A 270 -3.53 16.57 30.17
N SER A 271 -4.08 16.93 31.33
CA SER A 271 -5.32 17.70 31.43
C SER A 271 -5.24 19.06 30.74
N SER A 272 -4.06 19.68 30.72
CA SER A 272 -3.78 20.95 30.03
C SER A 272 -3.61 20.81 28.53
N ASP A 273 -3.24 19.64 28.02
CA ASP A 273 -2.92 19.47 26.61
C ASP A 273 -4.15 19.46 25.74
N LYS A 274 -4.03 20.12 24.60
CA LYS A 274 -5.09 20.21 23.61
C LYS A 274 -4.51 20.05 22.22
N ALA A 275 -5.23 19.35 21.36
CA ALA A 275 -5.02 19.38 19.92
C ALA A 275 -6.35 19.67 19.25
N GLN A 276 -6.33 20.47 18.20
CA GLN A 276 -7.56 20.99 17.59
C GLN A 276 -7.56 20.81 16.09
N VAL A 277 -8.69 20.33 15.58
CA VAL A 277 -9.03 20.36 14.16
C VAL A 277 -9.93 21.55 13.93
N ARG A 278 -9.53 22.40 12.99
CA ARG A 278 -10.23 23.63 12.67
C ARG A 278 -10.49 23.71 11.18
N VAL A 279 -11.57 24.39 10.82
CA VAL A 279 -11.90 24.67 9.43
C VAL A 279 -12.19 26.15 9.22
N SER A 280 -12.01 26.61 8.00
CA SER A 280 -12.25 28.00 7.62
C SER A 280 -12.69 28.08 6.15
N SER A 281 -13.53 29.07 5.83
CA SER A 281 -13.96 29.36 4.45
C SER A 281 -13.11 30.45 3.78
N ASP A 282 -12.25 31.14 4.54
CA ASP A 282 -11.44 32.28 4.08
C ASP A 282 -9.95 32.15 4.44
N GLY A 283 -9.58 31.15 5.24
CA GLY A 283 -8.21 30.95 5.74
C GLY A 283 -7.82 31.89 6.90
N ILE A 284 -8.74 32.75 7.34
CA ILE A 284 -8.51 33.81 8.34
C ILE A 284 -9.31 33.52 9.60
N VAL A 285 -10.62 33.30 9.48
CA VAL A 285 -11.51 32.99 10.60
C VAL A 285 -11.66 31.49 10.75
N TRP A 286 -11.24 30.96 11.90
CA TRP A 286 -11.16 29.53 12.15
C TRP A 286 -12.21 29.05 13.16
N ASN A 287 -12.96 28.01 12.78
CA ASN A 287 -13.91 27.33 13.65
C ASN A 287 -13.32 26.00 14.10
N THR A 288 -13.34 25.71 15.41
CA THR A 288 -12.91 24.41 15.93
C THR A 288 -14.03 23.40 15.75
N VAL A 289 -13.74 22.30 15.06
CA VAL A 289 -14.70 21.23 14.76
C VAL A 289 -14.42 19.95 15.54
N GLN A 290 -13.18 19.74 15.99
CA GLN A 290 -12.82 18.67 16.90
C GLN A 290 -11.71 19.14 17.84
N GLN A 291 -11.77 18.70 19.09
CA GLN A 291 -10.71 18.91 20.07
C GLN A 291 -10.37 17.59 20.77
N PHE A 292 -9.07 17.36 20.94
CA PHE A 292 -8.51 16.24 21.68
C PHE A 292 -7.92 16.74 22.99
N GLY A 293 -8.05 15.93 24.04
CA GLY A 293 -7.41 16.14 25.33
C GLY A 293 -6.95 14.81 25.92
N SER A 294 -6.60 14.80 27.20
CA SER A 294 -6.19 13.59 27.92
C SER A 294 -7.20 12.44 27.87
N ALA A 295 -8.50 12.73 27.71
CA ALA A 295 -9.54 11.71 27.58
C ALA A 295 -9.38 10.81 26.34
N GLN A 296 -8.72 11.29 25.29
CA GLN A 296 -8.45 10.55 24.05
C GLN A 296 -7.02 10.00 23.99
N SER A 297 -6.24 10.13 25.07
CA SER A 297 -4.84 9.70 25.12
C SER A 297 -4.69 8.21 25.47
N ASP A 298 -5.26 7.35 24.62
CA ASP A 298 -5.20 5.89 24.77
C ASP A 298 -4.14 5.23 23.86
N ASN A 299 -3.39 6.03 23.11
CA ASN A 299 -2.39 5.57 22.14
C ASN A 299 -2.97 4.60 21.10
N GLN A 300 -4.26 4.72 20.78
CA GLN A 300 -4.92 3.98 19.70
C GLN A 300 -5.42 4.94 18.61
N TYR A 301 -5.55 4.40 17.41
CA TYR A 301 -6.12 5.12 16.29
C TYR A 301 -7.65 5.06 16.32
N HIS A 302 -8.28 6.23 16.17
CA HIS A 302 -9.73 6.36 16.04
C HIS A 302 -10.07 7.10 14.74
N SER A 303 -11.16 6.68 14.11
CA SER A 303 -11.71 7.34 12.92
C SER A 303 -12.61 8.51 13.31
N PHE A 304 -12.48 9.61 12.59
CA PHE A 304 -13.33 10.78 12.73
C PHE A 304 -14.01 11.05 11.40
N ASP A 305 -15.30 11.38 11.48
CA ASP A 305 -16.10 11.81 10.35
C ASP A 305 -16.92 13.02 10.77
N ILE A 306 -16.51 14.19 10.30
CA ILE A 306 -17.01 15.48 10.78
C ILE A 306 -17.78 16.18 9.65
N PRO A 307 -19.10 16.41 9.80
CA PRO A 307 -19.85 17.18 8.83
C PRO A 307 -19.42 18.66 8.86
N ILE A 308 -19.19 19.23 7.69
CA ILE A 308 -18.75 20.60 7.48
C ILE A 308 -19.90 21.41 6.89
N SER A 309 -20.34 22.42 7.63
CA SER A 309 -21.41 23.32 7.20
C SER A 309 -20.86 24.59 6.55
N ASN A 310 -21.53 25.05 5.50
CA ASN A 310 -21.36 26.38 4.90
C ASN A 310 -19.94 26.79 4.41
N PRO A 311 -19.16 25.94 3.71
CA PRO A 311 -18.01 26.47 3.00
C PRO A 311 -18.48 27.27 1.78
N SER A 312 -17.69 28.28 1.42
CA SER A 312 -17.95 29.11 0.23
C SER A 312 -17.66 28.29 -1.03
N ASN A 313 -16.49 28.47 -1.60
CA ASN A 313 -15.92 27.67 -2.68
C ASN A 313 -14.64 26.96 -2.23
N THR A 314 -14.04 27.40 -1.13
CA THR A 314 -12.79 26.85 -0.61
C THR A 314 -12.99 26.47 0.84
N LEU A 315 -12.53 25.28 1.19
CA LEU A 315 -12.44 24.82 2.56
C LEU A 315 -10.98 24.73 2.95
N TYR A 316 -10.59 25.45 3.99
CA TYR A 316 -9.31 25.29 4.65
C TYR A 316 -9.47 24.35 5.84
N VAL A 317 -8.58 23.38 5.93
CA VAL A 317 -8.47 22.44 7.05
C VAL A 317 -7.17 22.72 7.79
N ARG A 318 -7.23 22.74 9.12
CA ARG A 318 -6.08 22.99 9.98
C ARG A 318 -6.03 22.02 11.14
N PHE A 319 -4.85 21.48 11.38
CA PHE A 319 -4.53 20.66 12.54
C PHE A 319 -3.50 21.42 13.37
N SER A 320 -3.87 21.81 14.60
CA SER A 320 -3.04 22.63 15.48
C SER A 320 -2.76 21.93 16.79
N ALA A 321 -1.48 21.87 17.14
CA ALA A 321 -1.00 21.36 18.40
C ALA A 321 -0.99 22.44 19.48
N GLY A 322 -1.43 22.07 20.68
CA GLY A 322 -1.42 22.88 21.90
C GLY A 322 -0.99 22.02 23.09
N MET A 323 0.10 21.27 22.91
CA MET A 323 0.67 20.36 23.92
C MET A 323 1.76 21.07 24.73
N SER A 324 1.94 20.66 25.98
CA SER A 324 2.90 21.25 26.91
C SER A 324 4.35 20.82 26.63
N SER A 325 4.55 19.70 25.94
CA SER A 325 5.85 19.07 25.73
C SER A 325 6.02 18.47 24.32
N THR A 326 7.26 18.09 24.00
CA THR A 326 7.60 17.26 22.83
C THR A 326 7.47 15.76 23.09
N SER A 327 7.15 15.38 24.33
CA SER A 327 6.81 14.00 24.68
C SER A 327 5.34 13.67 24.37
N ASP A 328 4.51 14.69 24.22
CA ASP A 328 3.11 14.58 23.87
C ASP A 328 3.03 14.58 22.36
N GLN A 329 2.32 13.59 21.82
CA GLN A 329 2.33 13.35 20.39
C GLN A 329 0.92 13.18 19.89
N TRP A 330 0.65 13.87 18.79
CA TRP A 330 -0.57 13.74 18.05
C TRP A 330 -0.25 13.28 16.64
N TYR A 331 -0.83 12.15 16.27
CA TYR A 331 -0.63 11.51 14.98
C TYR A 331 -1.89 11.60 14.14
N LEU A 332 -1.70 11.83 12.85
CA LEU A 332 -2.76 11.97 11.85
C LEU A 332 -2.45 11.11 10.64
N ASP A 333 -3.47 10.49 10.09
CA ASP A 333 -3.35 9.63 8.92
C ASP A 333 -4.67 9.59 8.12
N ASP A 334 -4.60 9.18 6.86
CA ASP A 334 -5.73 9.02 5.93
C ASP A 334 -6.73 10.20 5.96
N ILE A 335 -6.22 11.43 5.84
CA ILE A 335 -7.06 12.62 5.81
C ILE A 335 -7.81 12.66 4.47
N ALA A 336 -9.11 12.89 4.49
CA ALA A 336 -9.93 13.05 3.29
C ALA A 336 -11.01 14.12 3.50
N VAL A 337 -11.26 14.90 2.44
CA VAL A 337 -12.46 15.73 2.33
C VAL A 337 -13.34 15.10 1.27
N ILE A 338 -14.58 14.80 1.64
CA ILE A 338 -15.56 14.16 0.76
C ILE A 338 -16.81 15.03 0.64
N GLY A 339 -17.53 14.89 -0.46
CA GLY A 339 -18.83 15.55 -0.64
C GLY A 339 -19.59 15.09 -1.86
N GLU A 340 -20.84 15.50 -1.95
CA GLU A 340 -21.75 15.23 -3.05
C GLU A 340 -21.72 16.36 -4.08
N PRO A 341 -21.80 16.07 -5.39
CA PRO A 341 -22.04 17.12 -6.38
C PRO A 341 -23.44 17.72 -6.21
N ILE A 342 -23.56 19.04 -6.39
CA ILE A 342 -24.86 19.72 -6.45
C ILE A 342 -25.57 19.32 -7.76
N GLY A 343 -26.64 18.54 -7.66
CA GLY A 343 -27.50 18.11 -8.78
C GLY A 343 -27.38 16.61 -9.09
N PRO A 344 -28.31 16.04 -9.89
CA PRO A 344 -28.27 14.62 -10.24
C PRO A 344 -26.95 14.29 -10.95
N PRO A 345 -26.38 13.08 -10.74
CA PRO A 345 -25.16 12.66 -11.40
C PRO A 345 -25.34 12.81 -12.92
N LYS A 346 -24.53 13.66 -13.56
CA LYS A 346 -24.50 13.76 -15.02
C LYS A 346 -23.85 12.50 -15.57
N ILE A 347 -24.65 11.46 -15.79
CA ILE A 347 -24.28 10.33 -16.64
C ILE A 347 -24.26 10.86 -18.06
N SER A 348 -23.08 11.26 -18.54
CA SER A 348 -22.88 11.60 -19.95
C SER A 348 -22.58 10.29 -20.66
N ILE A 349 -23.61 9.59 -21.14
CA ILE A 349 -23.40 8.52 -22.12
C ILE A 349 -22.98 9.23 -23.41
N SER A 350 -21.69 9.16 -23.74
CA SER A 350 -21.25 9.48 -25.09
C SER A 350 -21.72 8.35 -26.00
N ASP A 351 -22.98 8.42 -26.44
CA ASP A 351 -23.43 7.59 -27.55
C ASP A 351 -22.64 8.02 -28.78
N GLY A 352 -21.65 7.21 -29.14
CA GLY A 352 -21.07 7.23 -30.47
C GLY A 352 -22.18 6.95 -31.46
N THR A 353 -22.47 7.96 -32.31
CA THR A 353 -23.16 7.90 -33.61
C THR A 353 -23.25 6.47 -34.21
N ALA A 354 -24.33 6.00 -34.83
CA ALA A 354 -25.62 6.54 -35.25
C ALA A 354 -26.45 5.35 -35.78
N VAL A 355 -27.79 5.39 -35.73
CA VAL A 355 -28.70 4.96 -36.81
C VAL A 355 -30.00 5.74 -36.66
N GLU A 356 -30.37 6.52 -37.68
CA GLU A 356 -31.73 7.04 -37.86
C GLU A 356 -32.72 5.88 -37.92
N GLY A 357 -33.70 5.88 -37.03
CA GLY A 357 -34.84 4.97 -37.08
C GLY A 357 -35.93 5.54 -36.20
N GLY A 358 -36.84 6.30 -36.81
CA GLY A 358 -37.99 6.85 -36.11
C GLY A 358 -38.87 5.75 -35.53
N ASP A 359 -39.45 6.01 -34.37
CA ASP A 359 -40.89 5.85 -34.21
C ASP A 359 -41.43 6.57 -32.97
N ASN A 360 -42.61 7.12 -33.18
CA ASN A 360 -43.41 7.93 -32.28
C ASN A 360 -43.73 7.25 -30.94
N TYR A 361 -43.55 7.96 -29.84
CA TYR A 361 -44.49 7.89 -28.71
C TYR A 361 -44.82 9.28 -28.18
N ARG A 362 -46.05 9.72 -28.49
CA ARG A 362 -46.76 10.84 -27.87
C ARG A 362 -47.06 10.49 -26.41
N PHE A 363 -46.71 11.37 -25.49
CA PHE A 363 -47.36 11.44 -24.18
C PHE A 363 -48.59 12.35 -24.32
N VAL A 364 -49.75 11.85 -23.94
CA VAL A 364 -50.94 12.65 -23.65
C VAL A 364 -51.01 12.76 -22.13
N ASP A 365 -51.15 14.02 -21.69
CA ASP A 365 -51.29 14.61 -20.35
C ASP A 365 -51.50 13.71 -19.11
#